data_AF-A0AAD1ES21-F1
#
_entry.id   AF-A0AAD1ES21-F1
#
_cell.length_a   1.000
_cell.length_b   1.000
_cell.length_c   1.000
_cell.angle_alpha   90.00
_cell.angle_beta   90.00
_cell.angle_gamma   90.00
#
_symmetry.space_group_name_H-M   'P 1'
#
loop_
_entity.id
_entity.type
_entity.pdbx_description
1 polymer ?
#
loop_
_entity_poly.entity_id
_entity_poly.type
_entity_poly.pdbx_seq_one_letter_code
_entity_poly.pdbx_strand_id
1 'polypeptide(L)' 'MVTSDGQQVDGTNFSGDDFDGQISKDVDRDGTVVWALEKMDDPRSLKTIRLKWSANYDTDDMEDDNANKDYDATINLQ' A
#
# COMPACT_ATOMS: atom_id res chain seq x y z
N MET A 1 -6.02 -3.81 0.01
CA MET A 1 -6.64 -3.05 1.12
C MET A 1 -7.84 -3.82 1.65
N VAL A 2 -8.11 -3.74 2.95
CA VAL A 2 -9.34 -4.28 3.57
C VAL A 2 -10.08 -3.15 4.29
N THR A 3 -11.39 -3.02 4.05
CA THR A 3 -12.28 -2.01 4.65
C THR A 3 -13.03 -2.55 5.87
N SER A 4 -13.63 -1.66 6.67
CA SER A 4 -14.38 -2.05 7.89
C SER A 4 -15.64 -2.89 7.63
N ASP A 5 -16.21 -2.83 6.43
CA ASP A 5 -17.32 -3.68 5.98
C ASP A 5 -16.84 -4.99 5.33
N GLY A 6 -15.53 -5.26 5.33
CA GLY A 6 -14.93 -6.51 4.89
C GLY A 6 -14.62 -6.60 3.40
N GLN A 7 -14.78 -5.51 2.63
CA GLN A 7 -14.36 -5.50 1.22
C GLN A 7 -12.84 -5.59 1.12
N GLN A 8 -12.38 -6.37 0.14
CA GLN A 8 -10.98 -6.47 -0.22
C GLN A 8 -10.82 -5.90 -1.62
N VAL A 9 -9.97 -4.88 -1.74
CA VAL A 9 -9.75 -4.14 -2.99
C VAL A 9 -8.26 -3.97 -3.19
N ASP A 10 -7.78 -4.32 -4.37
CA ASP A 10 -6.39 -4.11 -4.77
C ASP A 10 -6.18 -2.65 -5.16
N GLY A 11 -5.00 -2.13 -4.83
CA GLY A 11 -4.64 -0.76 -5.20
C GLY A 11 -4.26 -0.75 -6.67
N THR A 12 -4.70 0.27 -7.40
CA THR A 12 -4.14 0.56 -8.71
C THR A 12 -3.31 1.82 -8.61
N ASN A 13 -2.13 1.81 -9.22
CA ASN A 13 -1.35 3.03 -9.38
C ASN A 13 -2.18 4.05 -10.16
N PHE A 14 -2.17 5.29 -9.69
CA PHE A 14 -2.85 6.35 -10.41
C PHE A 14 -2.10 6.62 -11.72
N SER A 15 -2.83 6.87 -12.81
CA SER A 15 -2.20 7.05 -14.12
C SER A 15 -1.15 8.16 -14.08
N GLY A 16 0.11 7.83 -14.34
CA GLY A 16 1.25 8.75 -14.32
C GLY A 16 2.14 8.69 -13.07
N ASP A 17 1.92 7.72 -12.19
CA ASP A 17 2.67 7.55 -10.95
C ASP A 17 3.66 6.37 -11.03
N ASP A 18 4.93 6.62 -10.66
CA ASP A 18 6.06 5.69 -10.66
C ASP A 18 6.77 5.69 -9.28
N PHE A 19 6.01 5.88 -8.20
CA PHE A 19 6.56 5.83 -6.85
C PHE A 19 6.90 4.42 -6.39
N ASP A 20 6.28 3.39 -6.98
CA ASP A 20 6.60 2.00 -6.74
C ASP A 20 7.55 1.44 -7.82
N GLY A 21 7.95 0.18 -7.68
CA GLY A 21 8.94 -0.44 -8.56
C GLY A 21 10.38 -0.09 -8.18
N GLN A 22 11.26 0.05 -9.17
CA GLN A 22 12.69 0.21 -8.91
C GLN A 22 13.02 1.66 -8.53
N ILE A 23 13.35 1.86 -7.27
CA ILE A 23 13.80 3.14 -6.73
C ILE A 23 15.32 3.07 -6.53
N SER A 24 16.05 4.01 -7.11
CA SER A 24 17.51 4.06 -6.98
C SER A 24 17.91 4.41 -5.55
N LYS A 25 19.08 3.93 -5.13
CA LYS A 25 19.65 4.27 -3.83
C LYS A 25 19.74 5.79 -3.64
N ASP A 26 19.37 6.24 -2.45
CA ASP A 26 19.38 7.66 -2.05
C ASP A 26 18.42 8.56 -2.86
N VAL A 27 17.44 7.97 -3.56
CA VAL A 27 16.36 8.70 -4.24
C VAL A 27 15.07 8.56 -3.43
N ASP A 28 14.51 9.70 -3.06
CA ASP A 28 13.14 9.77 -2.55
C ASP A 28 12.17 9.90 -3.73
N ARG A 29 11.03 9.19 -3.64
CA ARG A 29 9.93 9.31 -4.60
C ARG A 29 8.61 9.45 -3.88
N ASP A 30 7.74 10.29 -4.46
CA ASP A 30 6.39 10.52 -3.99
C ASP A 30 5.39 10.00 -5.02
N GLY A 31 4.28 9.44 -4.53
CA GLY A 31 3.18 8.97 -5.35
C GLY A 31 1.86 8.88 -4.62
N THR A 32 0.84 8.50 -5.37
CA THR A 32 -0.55 8.32 -4.94
C THR A 32 -1.08 6.96 -5.40
N VAL A 33 -1.34 6.08 -4.45
CA VAL A 33 -2.13 4.86 -4.68
C VAL A 33 -3.61 5.17 -4.49
N VAL A 34 -4.45 4.66 -5.40
CA VAL A 34 -5.90 4.83 -5.33
C VAL A 34 -6.59 3.47 -5.25
N TRP A 35 -7.61 3.39 -4.40
CA TRP A 35 -8.53 2.25 -4.32
C TRP A 35 -9.94 2.74 -4.65
N ALA A 36 -10.55 2.17 -5.69
CA ALA A 36 -11.95 2.45 -6.03
C ALA A 36 -12.89 1.55 -5.20
N LEU A 37 -13.72 2.16 -4.36
CA LEU A 37 -14.69 1.47 -3.50
C LEU A 37 -16.10 1.58 -4.10
N GLU A 38 -16.40 0.74 -5.09
CA GLU A 38 -17.63 0.85 -5.89
C GLU A 38 -18.89 0.28 -5.20
N LYS A 39 -18.71 -0.60 -4.21
CA LYS A 39 -19.82 -1.34 -3.57
C LYS A 39 -20.31 -0.72 -2.26
N MET A 40 -19.81 0.47 -1.90
CA MET A 40 -20.20 1.14 -0.66
C MET A 40 -21.47 1.98 -0.86
N ASP A 41 -22.49 1.74 -0.03
CA ASP A 41 -23.74 2.51 -0.06
C ASP A 41 -23.58 3.92 0.55
N ASP A 42 -22.76 4.07 1.61
CA ASP A 42 -22.41 5.36 2.22
C ASP A 42 -20.93 5.37 2.63
N PRO A 43 -20.09 6.24 2.06
CA PRO A 43 -18.66 6.31 2.42
C PRO A 43 -18.42 6.67 3.89
N ARG A 44 -19.37 7.32 4.58
CA ARG A 44 -19.25 7.65 6.02
C ARG A 44 -19.35 6.43 6.94
N SER A 45 -19.79 5.30 6.39
CA SER A 45 -19.78 4.01 7.10
C SER A 45 -18.38 3.44 7.28
N LEU A 46 -17.39 3.88 6.47
CA LEU A 46 -16.01 3.44 6.60
C LEU A 46 -15.42 3.93 7.92
N LYS A 47 -15.03 3.00 8.80
CA LYS A 47 -14.42 3.31 10.11
C LYS A 47 -12.95 2.99 10.16
N THR A 48 -12.51 2.00 9.39
CA THR A 48 -11.12 1.60 9.35
C THR A 48 -10.70 1.21 7.94
N ILE A 49 -9.42 1.44 7.66
CA ILE A 49 -8.72 0.96 6.47
C ILE A 49 -7.52 0.15 6.95
N ARG A 50 -7.40 -1.09 6.49
CA ARG A 50 -6.18 -1.89 6.66
C ARG A 50 -5.42 -1.96 5.34
N LEU A 51 -4.17 -1.50 5.37
CA LEU A 51 -3.24 -1.55 4.25
C LEU A 51 -2.21 -2.64 4.52
N LYS A 52 -1.98 -3.48 3.51
CA LYS A 52 -0.94 -4.49 3.50
C LYS A 52 -0.15 -4.32 2.21
N TRP A 53 1.17 -4.24 2.32
CA TRP A 53 2.07 -4.18 1.18
C TRP A 53 3.39 -4.84 1.53
N SER A 54 4.11 -5.26 0.50
CA SER A 54 5.45 -5.82 0.62
C SER A 54 6.43 -4.86 -0.03
N ALA A 55 7.62 -4.74 0.54
CA ALA A 55 8.71 -3.99 -0.06
C ALA A 55 9.99 -4.82 0.00
N ASN A 56 10.84 -4.61 -0.98
CA ASN A 56 12.13 -5.27 -1.06
C ASN A 56 13.19 -4.34 -1.66
N TYR A 57 14.45 -4.66 -1.41
CA TYR A 57 15.58 -4.01 -2.07
C TYR A 57 16.64 -5.05 -2.45
N ASP A 58 17.41 -4.75 -3.48
CA ASP A 58 18.50 -5.60 -3.92
C ASP A 58 19.70 -5.46 -2.99
N THR A 59 20.26 -6.58 -2.56
CA THR A 59 21.47 -6.66 -1.74
C THR A 59 22.24 -7.92 -2.10
N ASP A 60 23.57 -7.85 -2.03
CA ASP A 60 24.46 -9.00 -2.24
C ASP A 60 24.67 -9.79 -0.92
N ASP A 61 24.16 -9.29 0.20
CA ASP A 61 24.23 -9.95 1.50
C ASP A 61 23.15 -11.05 1.61
N MET A 62 23.59 -12.30 1.51
CA MET A 62 22.71 -13.47 1.59
C MET A 62 22.10 -13.69 2.98
N GLU A 63 22.60 -12.99 4.02
CA GLU A 63 22.08 -13.06 5.39
C GLU A 63 21.20 -11.85 5.74
N ASP A 64 20.95 -10.94 4.81
CA ASP A 64 20.12 -9.76 5.06
C ASP A 64 18.62 -10.08 5.04
N ASP A 65 18.12 -10.52 6.20
CA ASP A 65 16.70 -10.80 6.44
C ASP A 65 15.80 -9.56 6.29
N ASN A 66 16.36 -8.34 6.22
CA ASN A 66 15.58 -7.12 6.01
C ASN A 66 15.35 -6.80 4.52
N ALA A 67 16.03 -7.51 3.61
CA ALA A 67 15.92 -7.28 2.16
C ALA A 67 14.49 -7.44 1.63
N ASN A 68 13.63 -8.19 2.34
CA ASN A 68 12.20 -8.33 2.03
C ASN A 68 11.39 -8.10 3.31
N LYS A 69 10.35 -7.27 3.23
CA LYS A 69 9.52 -6.97 4.39
C LYS A 69 8.07 -6.75 4.03
N ASP A 70 7.20 -7.38 4.82
CA ASP A 70 5.78 -7.14 4.80
C ASP A 70 5.39 -6.08 5.83
N TYR A 71 4.53 -5.17 5.41
CA TYR A 71 3.97 -4.13 6.25
C TYR A 71 2.46 -4.33 6.37
N ASP A 72 1.95 -4.01 7.55
CA ASP A 72 0.53 -4.10 7.89
C ASP A 72 0.17 -2.91 8.77
N ALA A 73 -0.63 -2.00 8.22
CA ALA A 73 -1.04 -0.78 8.90
C ALA A 73 -2.56 -0.69 8.95
N THR A 74 -3.09 -0.28 10.10
CA THR A 74 -4.52 0.01 10.25
C THR A 74 -4.71 1.49 10.57
N ILE A 75 -5.51 2.16 9.75
CA ILE A 75 -5.89 3.57 9.91
C ILE A 75 -7.33 3.59 10.44
N ASN A 76 -7.54 4.28 11.55
CA ASN A 76 -8.87 4.56 12.08
C ASN A 76 -9.36 5.90 11.52
N LEU A 77 -10.53 5.91 10.89
CA LEU A 77 -11.15 7.10 10.32
C LEU A 77 -12.13 7.70 11.34
N GLN A 78 -12.09 9.03 11.48
CA GLN A 78 -12.94 9.77 12.41
C GLN A 78 -14.37 9.93 11.89
#